data_AF-A0A1Q2LG06-F1
#
_entry.id   AF-A0A1Q2LG06-F1
#
_cell.length_a   1.000
_cell.length_b   1.000
_cell.length_c   1.000
_cell.angle_alpha   90.00
_cell.angle_beta   90.00
_cell.angle_gamma   90.00
#
_symmetry.space_group_name_H-M   'P 1'
#
loop_
_entity.id
_entity.type
_entity.pdbx_description
1 polymer ?
#
loop_
_entity_poly.entity_id
_entity_poly.type
_entity_poly.pdbx_seq_one_letter_code
_entity_poly.pdbx_strand_id
1 'polypeptide(L)' 'MDKVKEVCKILGITQNQLAELMGLHYTAFSKWKAKTPKNAEIFLNLIIENYELKQELKQIKEAIKILKDLG' A
#
# COMPACT_ATOMS: atom_id res chain seq x y z
N MET A 1 -13.45 -4.68 9.77
CA MET A 1 -13.33 -3.74 8.63
C MET A 1 -12.68 -4.51 7.48
N ASP A 2 -13.10 -4.30 6.23
CA ASP A 2 -12.57 -5.01 5.06
C ASP A 2 -11.11 -4.59 4.80
N LYS A 3 -10.16 -5.53 4.85
CA LYS A 3 -8.71 -5.27 4.71
C LYS A 3 -8.38 -4.56 3.40
N VAL A 4 -9.12 -4.84 2.33
CA VAL A 4 -8.95 -4.17 1.03
C VAL A 4 -9.25 -2.67 1.16
N LYS A 5 -10.31 -2.31 1.88
CA LYS A 5 -10.69 -0.90 2.11
C LYS A 5 -9.67 -0.17 2.98
N GLU A 6 -9.13 -0.85 3.99
CA GLU A 6 -8.08 -0.32 4.85
C GLU A 6 -6.82 0.01 4.03
N VAL A 7 -6.33 -0.94 3.22
CA VAL A 7 -5.17 -0.77 2.34
C VAL A 7 -5.40 0.38 1.35
N CYS A 8 -6.58 0.43 0.71
CA CYS A 8 -6.93 1.52 -0.20
C CYS A 8 -6.85 2.90 0.49
N LYS A 9 -7.34 2.99 1.73
CA LYS A 9 -7.30 4.23 2.52
C LYS A 9 -5.87 4.64 2.87
N ILE A 10 -5.03 3.68 3.29
CA ILE A 10 -3.62 3.94 3.65
C ILE A 10 -2.83 4.45 2.44
N LEU A 11 -3.01 3.79 1.29
CA LEU A 11 -2.29 4.12 0.06
C LEU A 11 -2.88 5.33 -0.70
N GLY A 12 -4.08 5.78 -0.33
CA GLY A 12 -4.78 6.85 -1.06
C GLY A 12 -5.23 6.45 -2.47
N ILE A 13 -5.54 5.16 -2.69
CA ILE A 13 -5.93 4.61 -3.99
C ILE A 13 -7.34 4.02 -3.98
N THR A 14 -7.91 3.84 -5.16
CA THR A 14 -9.19 3.13 -5.35
C THR A 14 -9.00 1.61 -5.34
N GLN A 15 -10.09 0.86 -5.16
CA GLN A 15 -10.06 -0.60 -5.27
C GLN A 15 -9.61 -1.06 -6.67
N ASN A 16 -10.06 -0.39 -7.74
CA ASN A 16 -9.64 -0.74 -9.10
C ASN A 16 -8.11 -0.62 -9.28
N GLN A 17 -7.52 0.47 -8.78
CA GLN A 17 -6.06 0.66 -8.81
C GLN A 17 -5.32 -0.39 -7.98
N LEU A 18 -5.87 -0.79 -6.82
CA LEU A 18 -5.30 -1.89 -6.04
C LEU A 18 -5.38 -3.23 -6.79
N ALA A 19 -6.46 -3.48 -7.54
CA ALA A 19 -6.60 -4.67 -8.37
C ALA A 19 -5.55 -4.72 -9.46
N GLU A 20 -5.39 -3.62 -10.20
CA GLU A 20 -4.37 -3.46 -11.23
C GLU A 20 -2.97 -3.70 -10.66
N LEU A 21 -2.68 -3.14 -9.47
CA LEU A 21 -1.40 -3.30 -8.80
C LEU A 21 -1.11 -4.74 -8.36
N MET A 22 -2.16 -5.50 -8.04
CA MET A 22 -2.08 -6.93 -7.73
C MET A 22 -2.08 -7.82 -8.97
N GLY A 23 -2.26 -7.27 -10.18
CA GLY A 23 -2.43 -8.06 -11.40
C GLY A 23 -3.76 -8.85 -11.43
N LEU A 24 -4.79 -8.32 -10.77
CA LEU A 24 -6.11 -8.95 -10.63
C LEU A 24 -7.19 -8.12 -11.30
N HIS A 25 -8.27 -8.78 -11.72
CA HIS A 25 -9.49 -8.08 -12.12
C HIS A 25 -10.26 -7.58 -10.88
N TYR A 26 -10.91 -6.41 -10.97
CA TYR A 26 -11.60 -5.78 -9.82
C TYR A 26 -12.64 -6.70 -9.14
N THR A 27 -13.25 -7.61 -9.91
CA THR A 27 -14.25 -8.56 -9.39
C THR A 27 -13.66 -9.57 -8.40
N ALA A 28 -12.33 -9.72 -8.34
CA ALA A 28 -11.66 -10.58 -7.36
C ALA A 28 -12.00 -10.17 -5.91
N PHE A 29 -12.05 -8.88 -5.61
CA PHE A 29 -12.34 -8.39 -4.25
C PHE A 29 -13.76 -8.73 -3.78
N SER A 30 -14.72 -8.77 -4.70
CA SER A 30 -16.09 -9.16 -4.37
C SER A 30 -16.17 -10.58 -3.85
N LYS A 31 -15.28 -11.47 -4.31
CA LYS A 31 -15.16 -12.87 -3.85
C LYS A 31 -14.49 -12.99 -2.48
N TRP A 32 -13.70 -12.01 -2.05
CA TRP A 32 -12.94 -12.05 -0.79
C TRP A 32 -13.74 -11.64 0.43
N LYS A 33 -14.96 -11.09 0.25
CA LYS A 33 -15.85 -10.70 1.36
C LYS A 33 -16.07 -11.80 2.40
N ALA A 34 -16.06 -13.07 1.98
CA ALA A 34 -16.17 -14.22 2.87
C ALA A 34 -14.81 -14.66 3.44
N LYS A 35 -13.77 -14.67 2.60
CA LYS A 35 -12.40 -15.04 2.97
C LYS A 35 -11.40 -14.53 1.94
N THR A 36 -10.41 -13.77 2.39
CA THR A 36 -9.29 -13.35 1.55
C THR A 36 -8.33 -14.52 1.34
N PRO A 37 -7.89 -14.82 0.10
CA PRO A 37 -6.84 -15.80 -0.16
C PRO A 37 -5.54 -15.46 0.58
N LYS A 38 -4.83 -16.47 1.08
CA LYS A 38 -3.66 -16.22 1.94
C LYS A 38 -2.55 -15.43 1.24
N ASN A 39 -2.33 -15.69 -0.04
CA ASN A 39 -1.39 -14.94 -0.88
C ASN A 39 -1.80 -13.48 -1.04
N ALA A 40 -3.11 -13.21 -1.17
CA ALA A 40 -3.62 -11.84 -1.23
C ALA A 40 -3.41 -11.11 0.11
N GLU A 41 -3.64 -11.77 1.25
CA GLU A 41 -3.32 -11.17 2.57
C GLU A 41 -1.84 -10.81 2.70
N ILE A 42 -0.94 -11.71 2.29
CA ILE A 42 0.51 -11.49 2.33
C ILE A 42 0.87 -10.26 1.47
N PHE A 43 0.35 -10.19 0.25
CA PHE A 43 0.58 -9.04 -0.62
C PHE A 43 0.06 -7.73 0.00
N LEU A 44 -1.16 -7.74 0.53
CA LEU A 44 -1.79 -6.55 1.15
C LEU A 44 -0.99 -6.05 2.37
N ASN A 45 -0.34 -6.94 3.11
CA ASN A 45 0.56 -6.54 4.20
C ASN A 45 1.89 -5.99 3.67
N LEU A 46 2.52 -6.68 2.72
CA LEU A 46 3.79 -6.25 2.13
C LEU A 46 3.70 -4.87 1.46
N ILE A 47 2.56 -4.55 0.84
CA ILE A 47 2.40 -3.27 0.18
C ILE A 47 2.24 -2.11 1.17
N ILE A 48 1.61 -2.35 2.33
CA ILE A 48 1.54 -1.36 3.41
C ILE A 48 2.95 -1.12 3.96
N GLU A 49 3.67 -2.19 4.29
CA GLU A 49 5.05 -2.10 4.78
C GLU A 49 5.95 -1.34 3.79
N ASN A 50 5.84 -1.65 2.48
CA ASN A 50 6.58 -0.94 1.46
C ASN A 50 6.23 0.56 1.38
N TYR A 51 4.96 0.90 1.58
CA TYR A 51 4.52 2.29 1.58
C TYR A 51 5.11 3.05 2.78
N GLU A 52 5.06 2.47 3.97
CA GLU A 52 5.62 3.05 5.20
C GLU A 52 7.13 3.27 5.07
N LEU A 53 7.87 2.25 4.60
CA LEU A 53 9.31 2.36 4.33
C LEU A 53 9.65 3.47 3.33
N LYS A 54 8.81 3.67 2.31
CA LYS A 54 8.99 4.77 1.35
C LYS A 54 8.77 6.15 1.99
N GLN A 55 7.84 6.27 2.94
CA GLN A 55 7.64 7.53 3.68
C GLN A 55 8.82 7.83 4.60
N GLU A 56 9.31 6.84 5.34
CA GLU A 56 10.52 6.99 6.18
C GLU A 56 11.74 7.40 5.35
N LEU A 57 11.97 6.71 4.21
CA LEU A 57 13.06 7.07 3.30
C LEU A 57 12.92 8.49 2.75
N LYS A 58 11.70 8.96 2.47
CA LYS A 58 11.45 10.33 2.03
C LYS A 58 11.85 11.33 3.11
N GLN A 59 11.45 11.10 4.36
CA GLN A 59 11.82 11.98 5.50
C GLN A 59 13.34 12.04 5.69
N ILE A 60 14.03 10.89 5.60
CA ILE A 60 15.49 10.84 5.68
C ILE A 60 16.13 11.66 4.56
N LYS A 61 15.64 11.52 3.32
CA LYS A 61 16.15 12.29 2.17
C LYS A 61 15.92 13.80 2.35
N GLU A 62 14.78 14.20 2.90
CA GLU A 62 14.48 15.60 3.20
C GLU A 62 15.40 16.15 4.29
N ALA A 63 15.64 15.40 5.37
CA ALA A 63 16.59 15.78 6.41
C ALA A 63 18.02 15.96 5.85
N ILE A 64 18.49 15.02 5.01
CA ILE A 64 19.80 15.12 4.35
C ILE A 64 19.88 16.37 3.48
N LYS A 65 18.81 16.73 2.77
CA LYS A 65 18.77 17.93 1.93
C LYS A 65 18.90 19.19 2.79
N ILE A 66 18.13 19.29 3.87
CA ILE A 66 18.20 20.44 4.80
C ILE A 66 19.61 20.59 5.38
N LEU A 67 20.24 19.49 5.79
CA LEU A 67 21.62 19.53 6.32
C LEU A 67 22.64 20.02 5.27
N LYS A 68 22.46 19.66 4.00
CA LYS A 68 23.32 20.15 2.91
C LYS A 68 23.11 21.63 2.61
N ASP A 69 21.90 22.13 2.78
CA ASP A 69 21.58 23.55 2.52
C ASP A 69 22.05 24.47 3.67
N LEU A 70 22.40 23.90 4.84
CA LEU A 70 22.86 24.63 6.04
C LEU A 70 24.39 24.71 6.19
N GLY A 71 25.15 23.89 5.48
CA GLY A 71 26.63 23.82 5.54
C GLY A 71 27.28 24.37 4.29
#